data_AF-A0A958Q7N4-F1
#
_entry.id   AF-A0A958Q7N4-F1
#
_cell.length_a   1.000
_cell.length_b   1.000
_cell.length_c   1.000
_cell.angle_alpha   90.00
_cell.angle_beta   90.00
_cell.angle_gamma   90.00
#
_symmetry.space_group_name_H-M   'P 1'
#
loop_
_entity.id
_entity.type
_entity.pdbx_description
1 polymer ?
#
loop_
_entity_poly.entity_id
_entity_poly.type
_entity_poly.pdbx_seq_one_letter_code
_entity_poly.pdbx_strand_id
1 'polypeptide(L)'
;MTLSTSNSKQVLTLIWMSIQSSIVILGVILHVIPMPTEPSIDETLELVLSIVAGLQIIASLAFRQFFLSSQNIKKINSVVASKAELIQRLLPLHLVSYALNEACAILGFVIGFLSGDISKAYPMIIAGLVVTAFMRPKHEA
;
A
#
# COMPACT_ATOMS: atom_id res chain seq x y z
N MET A 1 -2.50 -6.35 27.29
CA MET A 1 -3.71 -5.54 27.08
C MET A 1 -4.50 -6.17 25.93
N THR A 2 -5.54 -6.93 26.24
CA THR A 2 -6.32 -7.71 25.26
C THR A 2 -7.33 -6.80 24.56
N LEU A 3 -7.03 -6.42 23.32
CA LEU A 3 -7.97 -5.70 22.47
C LEU A 3 -9.20 -6.58 22.19
N SER A 4 -10.39 -6.07 22.50
CA SER A 4 -11.66 -6.67 22.09
C SER A 4 -11.69 -6.93 20.58
N THR A 5 -12.34 -8.01 20.13
CA THR A 5 -12.47 -8.39 18.71
C THR A 5 -13.05 -7.27 17.83
N SER A 6 -13.91 -6.42 18.40
CA SER A 6 -14.45 -5.22 17.75
C SER A 6 -13.35 -4.17 17.50
N ASN A 7 -12.48 -3.97 18.49
CA ASN A 7 -11.41 -2.98 18.43
C ASN A 7 -10.33 -3.35 17.42
N SER A 8 -9.96 -4.64 17.30
CA SER A 8 -8.90 -5.05 16.36
C SER A 8 -9.28 -4.84 14.89
N LYS A 9 -10.55 -5.02 14.53
CA LYS A 9 -11.06 -4.75 13.17
C LYS A 9 -11.10 -3.26 12.87
N GLN A 10 -11.55 -2.47 13.85
CA GLN A 10 -11.57 -1.01 13.76
C GLN A 10 -10.15 -0.48 13.56
N VAL A 11 -9.15 -1.01 14.29
CA VAL A 11 -7.74 -0.64 14.12
C VAL A 11 -7.25 -0.95 12.71
N LEU A 12 -7.49 -2.15 12.17
CA LEU A 12 -7.04 -2.50 10.81
C LEU A 12 -7.71 -1.62 9.74
N THR A 13 -8.99 -1.30 9.93
CA THR A 13 -9.73 -0.42 9.01
C THR A 13 -9.21 1.02 9.10
N LEU A 14 -8.88 1.48 10.30
CA LEU A 14 -8.31 2.81 10.52
C LEU A 14 -6.93 2.91 9.88
N ILE A 15 -6.07 1.90 10.05
CA ILE A 15 -4.77 1.83 9.37
C ILE A 15 -4.96 1.89 7.84
N TRP A 16 -5.86 1.08 7.29
CA TRP A 16 -6.14 1.08 5.85
C TRP A 16 -6.60 2.45 5.35
N MET A 17 -7.49 3.14 6.09
CA MET A 17 -7.93 4.50 5.74
C MET A 17 -6.78 5.51 5.85
N SER A 18 -5.92 5.39 6.87
CA SER A 18 -4.76 6.26 7.04
C SER A 18 -3.79 6.13 5.87
N ILE A 19 -3.49 4.91 5.41
CA ILE A 19 -2.62 4.68 4.24
C ILE A 19 -3.25 5.21 2.95
N GLN A 20 -4.57 5.05 2.77
CA GLN A 20 -5.26 5.68 1.64
C GLN A 20 -5.11 7.20 1.67
N SER A 21 -5.30 7.81 2.84
CA SER A 21 -5.20 9.26 3.00
C SER A 21 -3.78 9.77 2.77
N SER A 22 -2.73 9.05 3.20
CA SER A 22 -1.34 9.44 2.95
C SER A 22 -1.02 9.44 1.45
N ILE A 23 -1.47 8.42 0.71
CA ILE A 23 -1.30 8.36 -0.75
C ILE A 23 -2.02 9.53 -1.45
N VAL A 24 -3.24 9.86 -1.02
CA VAL A 24 -3.98 11.03 -1.56
C VAL A 24 -3.23 12.32 -1.28
N ILE A 25 -2.67 12.49 -0.07
CA ILE A 25 -1.89 13.67 0.31
C ILE A 25 -0.68 13.83 -0.63
N LEU A 26 0.03 12.75 -0.98
CA LEU A 26 1.14 12.83 -1.95
C LEU A 26 0.68 13.41 -3.30
N GLY A 27 -0.47 12.97 -3.80
CA GLY A 27 -1.06 13.50 -5.04
C GLY A 27 -1.43 14.98 -4.93
N VAL A 28 -2.02 15.39 -3.80
CA VAL A 28 -2.34 16.80 -3.54
C VAL A 28 -1.08 17.66 -3.48
N ILE A 29 -0.03 17.19 -2.80
CA ILE A 29 1.23 17.91 -2.69
C ILE A 29 1.83 18.17 -4.07
N LEU A 30 1.88 17.18 -4.96
CA LEU A 30 2.39 17.37 -6.32
C LEU A 30 1.56 18.39 -7.12
N HIS A 31 0.27 18.48 -6.86
CA HIS A 31 -0.61 19.41 -7.58
C HIS A 31 -0.50 20.86 -7.07
N VAL A 32 -0.19 21.03 -5.78
CA VAL A 32 -0.15 22.35 -5.13
C VAL A 32 1.26 22.96 -5.15
N ILE A 33 2.30 22.12 -5.01
CA ILE A 33 3.68 22.60 -4.99
C ILE A 33 4.18 22.77 -6.43
N PRO A 34 4.76 23.95 -6.78
CA PRO A 34 5.34 24.14 -8.10
C PRO A 34 6.48 23.16 -8.34
N MET A 35 6.41 22.46 -9.48
CA MET A 35 7.45 21.53 -9.90
C MET A 35 8.72 22.27 -10.31
N PRO A 36 9.89 21.66 -10.10
CA PRO A 36 11.12 22.18 -10.69
C PRO A 36 10.98 22.19 -12.22
N THR A 37 11.43 23.28 -12.84
CA THR A 37 11.39 23.45 -14.31
C THR A 37 12.48 22.68 -15.03
N GLU A 38 13.55 22.31 -14.33
CA GLU A 38 14.66 21.52 -14.87
C GLU A 38 14.69 20.16 -14.18
N PRO A 39 14.75 19.05 -14.94
CA PRO A 39 14.82 17.72 -14.35
C PRO A 39 16.15 17.54 -13.63
N SER A 40 16.09 17.04 -12.39
CA SER A 40 17.26 16.77 -11.55
C SER A 40 17.66 15.30 -11.54
N ILE A 41 17.03 14.46 -12.37
CA ILE A 41 17.31 13.03 -12.50
C ILE A 41 17.65 12.66 -13.94
N ASP A 42 18.55 11.70 -14.09
CA ASP A 42 18.85 11.07 -15.38
C ASP A 42 17.74 10.08 -15.79
N GLU A 43 17.57 9.90 -17.10
CA GLU A 43 16.57 8.99 -17.69
C GLU A 43 16.77 7.54 -17.22
N THR A 44 18.02 7.11 -17.03
CA THR A 44 18.34 5.77 -16.53
C THR A 44 17.81 5.57 -15.11
N LEU A 45 17.98 6.56 -14.24
CA LEU A 45 17.51 6.50 -12.86
C LEU A 45 15.98 6.53 -12.82
N GLU A 46 15.36 7.37 -13.63
CA GLU A 46 13.90 7.42 -13.77
C GLU A 46 13.33 6.05 -14.17
N LEU A 47 13.92 5.41 -15.17
CA LEU A 47 13.53 4.08 -15.62
C LEU A 47 13.68 3.03 -14.52
N VAL A 48 14.82 3.04 -13.81
CA VAL A 48 15.07 2.10 -12.69
C VAL A 48 14.03 2.27 -11.59
N LEU A 49 13.75 3.52 -11.16
CA LEU A 49 12.75 3.79 -10.13
C LEU A 49 11.34 3.36 -10.58
N SER A 50 11.01 3.58 -11.85
CA SER A 50 9.73 3.16 -12.43
C SER A 50 9.57 1.64 -12.44
N ILE A 51 10.64 0.91 -12.80
CA ILE A 51 10.66 -0.57 -12.76
C ILE A 51 10.49 -1.06 -11.31
N VAL A 52 11.22 -0.47 -10.36
CA VAL A 52 11.12 -0.84 -8.94
C VAL A 52 9.70 -0.60 -8.41
N ALA A 53 9.08 0.53 -8.75
CA ALA A 53 7.70 0.82 -8.37
C ALA A 53 6.72 -0.21 -8.96
N GLY A 54 6.90 -0.60 -10.22
CA GLY A 54 6.10 -1.66 -10.85
C GLY A 54 6.27 -3.02 -10.15
N LEU A 55 7.51 -3.39 -9.80
CA LEU A 55 7.81 -4.61 -9.06
C LEU A 55 7.19 -4.61 -7.66
N GLN A 56 7.11 -3.47 -6.98
CA GLN A 56 6.46 -3.37 -5.67
C GLN A 56 4.96 -3.67 -5.73
N ILE A 57 4.26 -3.20 -6.77
CA ILE A 57 2.85 -3.52 -6.97
C ILE A 57 2.66 -5.01 -7.24
N ILE A 58 3.49 -5.60 -8.13
CA ILE A 58 3.43 -7.02 -8.43
C ILE A 58 3.72 -7.84 -7.15
N ALA A 59 4.75 -7.47 -6.40
CA ALA A 59 5.12 -8.11 -5.14
C ALA A 59 3.99 -8.02 -4.11
N SER A 60 3.33 -6.87 -3.98
CA SER A 60 2.19 -6.68 -3.08
C SER A 60 1.00 -7.58 -3.46
N LEU A 61 0.64 -7.64 -4.74
CA LEU A 61 -0.42 -8.50 -5.24
C LEU A 61 -0.09 -9.98 -5.05
N ALA A 62 1.13 -10.40 -5.38
CA ALA A 62 1.61 -11.75 -5.17
C ALA A 62 1.60 -12.11 -3.67
N PHE A 63 2.13 -11.22 -2.81
CA PHE A 63 2.16 -11.42 -1.37
C PHE A 63 0.74 -11.65 -0.82
N ARG A 64 -0.23 -10.84 -1.26
CA ARG A 64 -1.63 -11.05 -0.86
C ARG A 64 -2.18 -12.38 -1.36
N GLN A 65 -1.93 -12.74 -2.62
CA GLN A 65 -2.42 -14.01 -3.18
C GLN A 65 -1.80 -15.21 -2.48
N PHE A 66 -0.52 -15.15 -2.09
CA PHE A 66 0.14 -16.24 -1.40
C PHE A 66 -0.25 -16.27 0.08
N PHE A 67 -0.05 -15.20 0.84
CA PHE A 67 -0.20 -15.22 2.30
C PHE A 67 -1.63 -14.98 2.79
N LEU A 68 -2.40 -14.16 2.08
CA LEU A 68 -3.78 -13.80 2.43
C LEU A 68 -4.82 -14.50 1.54
N SER A 69 -4.45 -15.63 0.92
CA SER A 69 -5.42 -16.50 0.24
C SER A 69 -6.37 -17.14 1.25
N SER A 70 -7.63 -17.32 0.83
CA SER A 70 -8.67 -18.01 1.60
C SER A 70 -8.22 -19.36 2.15
N GLN A 71 -7.32 -20.08 1.46
CA GLN A 71 -6.79 -21.34 1.94
C GLN A 71 -5.88 -21.16 3.17
N ASN A 72 -5.00 -20.17 3.16
CA ASN A 72 -4.07 -19.91 4.25
C ASN A 72 -4.78 -19.27 5.44
N ILE A 73 -5.74 -18.38 5.21
CA ILE A 73 -6.61 -17.85 6.26
C ILE A 73 -7.40 -19.00 6.93
N LYS A 74 -7.94 -19.95 6.17
CA LYS A 74 -8.61 -21.15 6.72
C LYS A 74 -7.67 -22.00 7.57
N LYS A 75 -6.43 -22.22 7.13
CA LYS A 75 -5.41 -22.94 7.92
C LYS A 75 -5.13 -22.23 9.24
N ILE A 76 -4.90 -20.92 9.22
CA ILE A 76 -4.65 -20.15 10.45
C ILE A 76 -5.88 -20.20 11.37
N ASN A 77 -7.09 -20.05 10.82
CA ASN A 77 -8.34 -20.11 11.57
C ASN A 77 -8.57 -21.49 12.24
N SER A 78 -8.09 -22.59 11.65
CA SER A 78 -8.21 -23.93 12.26
C SER A 78 -7.32 -24.16 13.49
N VAL A 79 -6.29 -23.33 13.69
CA VAL A 79 -5.31 -23.46 14.78
C VAL A 79 -5.56 -22.44 15.89
N VAL A 80 -6.30 -21.38 15.58
CA VAL A 80 -6.48 -20.23 16.47
C VAL A 80 -7.77 -20.36 17.27
N ALA A 81 -7.70 -20.09 18.58
CA ALA A 81 -8.82 -20.27 19.50
C ALA A 81 -9.86 -19.14 19.46
N SER A 82 -9.51 -17.97 18.91
CA SER A 82 -10.39 -16.80 18.87
C SER A 82 -10.21 -15.92 17.63
N LYS A 83 -11.29 -15.24 17.22
CA LYS A 83 -11.24 -14.26 16.13
C LYS A 83 -10.26 -13.10 16.40
N ALA A 84 -10.02 -12.76 17.67
CA ALA A 84 -9.07 -11.70 18.04
C ALA A 84 -7.64 -12.09 17.71
N GLU A 85 -7.25 -13.32 18.04
CA GLU A 85 -5.93 -13.85 17.75
C GLU A 85 -5.71 -14.03 16.24
N LEU A 86 -6.75 -14.40 15.48
CA LEU A 86 -6.65 -14.50 14.03
C LEU A 86 -6.27 -13.15 13.41
N ILE A 87 -6.97 -12.07 13.80
CA ILE A 87 -6.69 -10.72 13.31
C ILE A 87 -5.27 -10.28 13.71
N GLN A 88 -4.82 -10.60 14.93
CA GLN A 88 -3.46 -10.25 15.37
C GLN A 88 -2.37 -10.94 14.53
N ARG A 89 -2.60 -12.19 14.09
CA ARG A 89 -1.68 -12.89 13.19
C ARG A 89 -1.71 -12.35 11.76
N LEU A 90 -2.85 -11.88 11.30
CA LEU A 90 -3.03 -11.33 9.95
C LEU A 90 -2.59 -9.86 9.83
N LEU A 91 -2.63 -9.10 10.93
CA LEU A 91 -2.22 -7.69 10.98
C LEU A 91 -0.85 -7.41 10.33
N PRO A 92 0.26 -8.10 10.69
CA PRO A 92 1.55 -7.84 10.06
C PRO A 92 1.55 -8.12 8.56
N LEU A 93 0.78 -9.11 8.09
CA LEU A 93 0.67 -9.42 6.66
C LEU A 93 -0.02 -8.28 5.91
N HIS A 94 -1.12 -7.74 6.44
CA HIS A 94 -1.78 -6.58 5.87
C HIS A 94 -0.88 -5.35 5.86
N LEU A 95 -0.13 -5.10 6.94
CA LEU A 95 0.81 -3.98 7.03
C LEU A 95 1.89 -4.04 5.95
N VAL A 96 2.46 -5.21 5.70
CA VAL A 96 3.47 -5.39 4.64
C VAL A 96 2.88 -5.08 3.26
N SER A 97 1.68 -5.57 2.95
CA SER A 97 1.01 -5.25 1.68
C SER A 97 0.71 -3.76 1.53
N TYR A 98 0.23 -3.11 2.59
CA TYR A 98 -0.05 -1.66 2.56
C TYR A 98 1.23 -0.85 2.40
N ALA A 99 2.31 -1.21 3.11
CA ALA A 99 3.60 -0.55 3.00
C ALA A 99 4.20 -0.67 1.58
N LEU A 100 4.06 -1.83 0.93
CA LEU A 100 4.51 -2.01 -0.45
C LEU A 100 3.76 -1.11 -1.44
N ASN A 101 2.45 -0.96 -1.25
CA ASN A 101 1.65 -0.09 -2.11
C ASN A 101 1.93 1.40 -1.86
N GLU A 102 2.13 1.79 -0.61
CA GLU A 102 2.51 3.15 -0.25
C GLU A 102 3.91 3.48 -0.77
N ALA A 103 4.87 2.56 -0.67
CA ALA A 103 6.20 2.72 -1.24
C ALA A 103 6.15 2.98 -2.76
N CYS A 104 5.27 2.29 -3.48
CA CYS A 104 5.05 2.54 -4.91
C CYS A 104 4.55 3.98 -5.16
N ALA A 105 3.58 4.45 -4.37
CA ALA A 105 3.07 5.82 -4.48
C ALA A 105 4.14 6.87 -4.14
N ILE A 106 4.98 6.61 -3.13
CA ILE A 106 6.13 7.46 -2.78
C ILE A 106 7.14 7.51 -3.92
N LEU A 107 7.44 6.40 -4.57
CA LEU A 107 8.32 6.40 -5.75
C LEU A 107 7.72 7.22 -6.90
N GLY A 108 6.41 7.11 -7.13
CA GLY A 108 5.70 7.98 -8.06
C GLY A 108 5.86 9.46 -7.72
N PHE A 109 5.69 9.80 -6.45
CA PHE A 109 5.90 11.16 -5.95
C PHE A 109 7.32 11.66 -6.22
N VAL A 110 8.33 10.87 -5.87
CA VAL A 110 9.74 11.22 -6.07
C VAL A 110 10.06 11.41 -7.55
N ILE A 111 9.59 10.50 -8.42
CA ILE A 111 9.83 10.60 -9.86
C ILE A 111 9.17 11.85 -10.44
N GLY A 112 7.88 12.10 -10.15
CA GLY A 112 7.19 13.28 -10.69
C GLY A 112 7.81 14.59 -10.20
N PHE A 113 8.23 14.64 -8.94
CA PHE A 113 8.90 15.82 -8.40
C PHE A 113 10.26 16.05 -9.05
N LEU A 114 11.11 15.02 -9.13
CA LEU A 114 12.47 15.17 -9.64
C LEU A 114 12.55 15.34 -11.18
N SER A 115 11.58 14.79 -11.91
CA SER A 115 11.49 14.95 -13.36
C SER A 115 10.85 16.28 -13.80
N GLY A 116 10.22 17.00 -12.87
CA GLY A 116 9.43 18.18 -13.19
C GLY A 116 8.10 17.89 -13.92
N ASP A 117 7.74 16.62 -14.10
CA ASP A 117 6.55 16.19 -14.84
C ASP A 117 5.62 15.34 -13.97
N ILE A 118 4.51 15.94 -13.57
CA ILE A 118 3.46 15.28 -12.76
C ILE A 118 2.84 14.07 -13.48
N SER A 119 2.87 14.04 -14.81
CA SER A 119 2.33 12.95 -15.62
C SER A 119 3.00 11.62 -15.31
N LYS A 120 4.28 11.67 -14.90
CA LYS A 120 5.08 10.49 -14.53
C LYS A 120 4.75 9.94 -13.14
N ALA A 121 4.23 10.78 -12.24
CA ALA A 121 3.82 10.36 -10.90
C ALA A 121 2.47 9.63 -10.89
N TYR A 122 1.51 10.11 -11.69
CA TYR A 122 0.11 9.64 -11.63
C TYR A 122 -0.05 8.11 -11.74
N PRO A 123 0.61 7.40 -12.67
CA PRO A 123 0.42 5.96 -12.80
C PRO A 123 0.73 5.20 -11.50
N MET A 124 1.78 5.60 -10.78
CA MET A 124 2.23 4.92 -9.57
C MET A 124 1.39 5.30 -8.35
N ILE A 125 1.03 6.58 -8.21
CA ILE A 125 0.13 7.04 -7.14
C ILE A 125 -1.25 6.40 -7.28
N ILE A 126 -1.80 6.39 -8.50
CA ILE A 126 -3.09 5.74 -8.79
C ILE A 126 -2.98 4.24 -8.55
N ALA A 127 -1.92 3.57 -9.01
CA ALA A 127 -1.73 2.15 -8.74
C ALA A 127 -1.67 1.83 -7.25
N GLY A 128 -0.87 2.56 -6.46
CA GLY A 128 -0.78 2.39 -5.02
C GLY A 128 -2.13 2.60 -4.32
N LEU A 129 -2.88 3.63 -4.73
CA LEU A 129 -4.21 3.92 -4.20
C LEU A 129 -5.21 2.82 -4.53
N VAL A 130 -5.33 2.47 -5.81
CA VAL A 130 -6.28 1.48 -6.34
C VAL A 130 -6.00 0.10 -5.76
N VAL A 131 -4.74 -0.34 -5.76
CA VAL A 131 -4.37 -1.64 -5.22
C VAL A 131 -4.65 -1.69 -3.72
N THR A 132 -4.26 -0.67 -2.96
CA THR A 132 -4.59 -0.61 -1.52
C THR A 132 -6.10 -0.61 -1.31
N ALA A 133 -6.88 0.06 -2.17
CA ALA A 133 -8.34 0.09 -2.06
C ALA A 133 -8.96 -1.30 -2.30
N PHE A 134 -8.46 -2.05 -3.28
CA PHE A 134 -8.84 -3.46 -3.51
C PHE A 134 -8.41 -4.40 -2.39
N MET A 135 -7.40 -4.00 -1.62
CA MET A 135 -6.92 -4.72 -0.44
C MET A 135 -7.65 -4.36 0.85
N ARG A 136 -8.79 -3.66 0.77
CA ARG A 136 -9.65 -3.37 1.92
C ARG A 136 -9.81 -4.62 2.78
N PRO A 137 -9.63 -4.52 4.11
CA PRO A 137 -9.86 -5.62 5.02
C PRO A 137 -11.33 -6.07 4.87
N LYS A 138 -11.53 -7.19 4.19
CA LYS A 138 -12.86 -7.79 4.03
C LYS A 138 -13.24 -8.42 5.37
N HIS A 139 -14.54 -8.61 5.58
CA HIS A 139 -15.04 -9.35 6.74
C HIS A 139 -14.49 -10.79 6.69
N GLU A 140 -13.31 -10.99 7.24
CA GLU A 140 -12.80 -12.33 7.55
C GLU A 140 -13.53 -12.77 8.82
N ALA A 141 -14.76 -13.25 8.58
CA ALA A 141 -15.63 -14.00 9.46
C ALA A 141 -16.50 -14.89 8.58
#